data_AF-A0A257YA00-F1
#
_entry.id   AF-A0A257YA00-F1
#
_cell.length_a   1.000
_cell.length_b   1.000
_cell.length_c   1.000
_cell.angle_alpha   90.00
_cell.angle_beta   90.00
_cell.angle_gamma   90.00
#
_symmetry.space_group_name_H-M   'P 1'
#
loop_
_entity.id
_entity.type
_entity.pdbx_description
1 polymer ?
#
loop_
_entity_poly.entity_id
_entity_poly.type
_entity_poly.pdbx_seq_one_letter_code
_entity_poly.pdbx_strand_id
1 'polypeptide(L)'
;MEMRSLLFEGEAYCDEDAQEKLIKRTIEAISLSGASLEALEVSENRDGVLFLVKGEAAAIRRLWSRIEATGLENAWEDFGSHLDWQPFQLTN
;
A
#
# COMPACT_ATOMS: atom_id res chain seq x y z
N MET A 1 -15.18 -3.46 -11.41
CA MET A 1 -14.21 -3.50 -10.30
C MET A 1 -12.85 -3.16 -10.88
N GLU A 2 -12.12 -2.26 -10.24
CA GLU A 2 -10.75 -1.86 -10.57
C GLU A 2 -9.77 -2.60 -9.66
N MET A 3 -8.55 -2.80 -10.16
CA MET A 3 -7.44 -3.37 -9.41
C MET A 3 -6.28 -2.38 -9.45
N ARG A 4 -5.66 -2.14 -8.29
CA ARG A 4 -4.53 -1.22 -8.12
C ARG A 4 -3.40 -1.92 -7.38
N SER A 5 -2.18 -1.62 -7.77
CA SER A 5 -1.00 -1.89 -6.97
C SER A 5 -0.67 -0.65 -6.15
N LEU A 6 -0.47 -0.84 -4.84
CA LEU A 6 0.22 0.11 -3.99
C LEU A 6 1.57 -0.52 -3.68
N LEU A 7 2.60 -0.03 -4.35
CA LEU A 7 3.97 -0.45 -4.11
C LEU A 7 4.64 0.61 -3.24
N PHE A 8 5.18 0.22 -2.10
CA PHE A 8 6.08 1.05 -1.30
C PHE A 8 7.48 0.47 -1.47
N GLU A 9 8.37 1.21 -2.12
CA GLU A 9 9.75 0.77 -2.40
C GLU A 9 10.77 1.81 -1.95
N GLY A 10 11.92 1.35 -1.44
CA GLY A 10 12.92 2.19 -0.81
C GLY A 10 14.25 1.47 -0.61
N GLU A 11 15.11 2.00 0.27
CA GLU A 11 16.32 1.27 0.67
C GLU A 11 15.95 0.05 1.55
N ALA A 12 16.82 -0.96 1.59
CA ALA A 12 16.61 -2.11 2.47
C ALA A 12 16.69 -1.68 3.94
N TYR A 13 15.57 -1.75 4.67
CA TYR A 13 15.49 -1.40 6.08
C TYR A 13 15.36 -2.64 6.98
N CYS A 14 16.21 -2.72 8.02
CA CYS A 14 16.22 -3.82 8.98
C CYS A 14 15.21 -3.68 10.13
N ASP A 15 14.44 -2.59 10.21
CA ASP A 15 13.45 -2.39 11.28
C ASP A 15 12.11 -3.05 10.92
N GLU A 16 12.05 -4.36 11.17
CA GLU A 16 10.90 -5.20 10.86
C GLU A 16 9.63 -4.76 11.61
N ASP A 17 9.79 -4.32 12.86
CA ASP A 17 8.68 -3.90 13.72
C ASP A 17 8.04 -2.60 13.21
N ALA A 18 8.85 -1.65 12.73
CA ALA A 18 8.36 -0.42 12.11
C ALA A 18 7.64 -0.71 10.79
N GLN A 19 8.21 -1.55 9.94
CA GLN A 19 7.59 -1.97 8.67
C GLN A 19 6.25 -2.69 8.91
N GLU A 20 6.18 -3.61 9.87
CA GLU A 20 4.96 -4.35 10.18
C GLU A 20 3.83 -3.42 10.68
N LYS A 21 4.17 -2.36 11.44
CA LYS A 21 3.19 -1.34 11.87
C LYS A 21 2.64 -0.57 10.67
N LEU A 22 3.48 -0.19 9.71
CA LEU A 22 3.05 0.49 8.49
C LEU A 22 2.18 -0.41 7.62
N ILE A 23 2.53 -1.70 7.51
CA ILE A 23 1.70 -2.71 6.84
C ILE A 23 0.32 -2.78 7.46
N LYS A 24 0.23 -2.93 8.80
CA LYS A 24 -1.06 -3.01 9.51
C LYS A 24 -1.92 -1.76 9.29
N ARG A 25 -1.32 -0.57 9.37
CA ARG A 25 -2.03 0.70 9.11
C ARG A 25 -2.52 0.80 7.66
N THR A 26 -1.74 0.28 6.71
CA THR A 26 -2.12 0.25 5.29
C THR A 26 -3.30 -0.70 5.05
N ILE A 27 -3.28 -1.89 5.64
CA ILE A 27 -4.40 -2.84 5.58
C ILE A 27 -5.67 -2.23 6.20
N GLU A 28 -5.54 -1.53 7.32
CA GLU A 28 -6.66 -0.83 7.96
C GLU A 28 -7.25 0.25 7.03
N ALA A 29 -6.40 1.06 6.39
CA ALA A 29 -6.84 2.07 5.42
C ALA A 29 -7.58 1.44 4.22
N ILE A 30 -7.10 0.31 3.71
CA ILE A 30 -7.75 -0.47 2.65
C ILE A 30 -9.14 -0.92 3.09
N SER A 31 -9.24 -1.59 4.24
CA SER A 31 -10.51 -2.06 4.80
C SER A 31 -11.52 -0.92 4.98
N LEU A 32 -11.08 0.20 5.58
CA LEU A 32 -11.92 1.36 5.84
C LEU A 32 -12.36 2.12 4.56
N SER A 33 -11.72 1.88 3.42
CA SER A 33 -12.11 2.45 2.12
C SER A 33 -13.27 1.70 1.46
N GLY A 34 -13.51 0.46 1.88
CA GLY A 34 -14.42 -0.49 1.24
C GLY A 34 -13.80 -1.23 0.04
N ALA A 35 -12.48 -1.16 -0.14
CA ALA A 35 -11.73 -2.02 -1.05
C ALA A 35 -11.32 -3.33 -0.35
N SER A 36 -11.05 -4.38 -1.13
CA SER A 36 -10.47 -5.64 -0.66
C SER A 36 -8.95 -5.67 -0.90
N LEU A 37 -8.23 -6.32 0.01
CA LEU A 37 -6.85 -6.74 -0.20
C LEU A 37 -6.87 -8.12 -0.87
N GLU A 38 -6.32 -8.22 -2.07
CA GLU A 38 -6.24 -9.47 -2.83
C GLU A 38 -4.90 -10.18 -2.59
N ALA A 39 -3.82 -9.42 -2.45
CA ALA A 39 -2.49 -9.95 -2.15
C ALA A 39 -1.66 -8.92 -1.37
N LEU A 40 -0.75 -9.44 -0.55
CA LEU A 40 0.28 -8.68 0.14
C LEU A 40 1.61 -9.43 -0.05
N GLU A 41 2.60 -8.75 -0.60
CA GLU A 41 3.95 -9.27 -0.75
C GLU A 41 4.94 -8.32 -0.06
N VAL A 42 5.89 -8.90 0.66
CA VAL A 42 7.02 -8.20 1.25
C VAL A 42 8.28 -8.80 0.63
N SER A 43 9.11 -7.95 0.04
CA SER A 43 10.41 -8.32 -0.52
C SER A 43 11.30 -9.04 0.50
N GLU A 44 12.13 -9.97 0.03
CA GLU A 44 13.03 -10.76 0.92
C GLU A 44 14.06 -9.89 1.64
N ASN A 45 14.53 -8.83 0.98
CA ASN A 45 15.44 -7.82 1.51
C ASN A 45 14.72 -6.64 2.19
N ARG A 46 13.39 -6.70 2.28
CA ARG A 46 12.52 -5.69 2.93
C ARG A 46 12.66 -4.28 2.36
N ASP A 47 13.09 -4.16 1.11
CA ASP A 47 13.16 -2.88 0.39
C ASP A 47 11.82 -2.46 -0.22
N GLY A 48 10.89 -3.41 -0.38
CA GLY A 48 9.60 -3.23 -1.01
C GLY A 48 8.44 -3.96 -0.31
N VAL A 49 7.27 -3.33 -0.31
CA VAL A 49 5.98 -3.91 0.09
C VAL A 49 4.92 -3.61 -0.97
N LEU A 50 4.29 -4.66 -1.49
CA LEU A 50 3.22 -4.57 -2.48
C LEU A 50 1.87 -4.92 -1.84
N PHE A 51 0.88 -4.05 -2.02
CA PHE A 51 -0.52 -4.35 -1.76
C PHE A 51 -1.29 -4.38 -3.08
N LEU A 52 -1.87 -5.53 -3.41
CA LEU A 52 -2.81 -5.64 -4.51
C LEU A 52 -4.22 -5.41 -3.97
N VAL A 53 -4.85 -4.32 -4.39
CA VAL A 53 -6.18 -3.93 -3.91
C VAL A 53 -7.20 -3.97 -5.04
N LYS A 54 -8.43 -4.37 -4.69
CA LYS A 54 -9.55 -4.45 -5.63
C LYS A 54 -10.76 -3.76 -5.06
N GLY A 55 -11.49 -3.03 -5.89
CA GLY A 55 -12.69 -2.34 -5.43
C GLY A 55 -13.46 -1.65 -6.55
N GLU A 56 -14.60 -1.08 -6.21
CA GLU A 56 -15.25 -0.12 -7.09
C GLU A 56 -14.45 1.17 -7.18
N ALA A 57 -14.60 1.93 -8.28
CA ALA A 57 -13.90 3.20 -8.49
C ALA A 57 -14.05 4.16 -7.29
N ALA A 58 -15.23 4.18 -6.66
CA ALA A 58 -15.48 4.99 -5.46
C ALA A 58 -14.69 4.52 -4.23
N ALA A 59 -14.50 3.21 -4.06
CA ALA A 59 -13.71 2.65 -2.97
C ALA A 59 -12.22 2.97 -3.16
N ILE A 60 -11.72 2.83 -4.40
CA ILE A 60 -10.34 3.18 -4.76
C ILE A 60 -10.05 4.68 -4.52
N ARG A 61 -10.97 5.57 -4.87
CA ARG A 61 -10.84 7.01 -4.57
C ARG A 61 -10.85 7.31 -3.07
N ARG A 62 -11.70 6.60 -2.29
CA ARG A 62 -11.71 6.73 -0.83
C ARG A 62 -10.41 6.24 -0.20
N LEU A 63 -9.80 5.19 -0.76
CA LEU A 63 -8.50 4.70 -0.30
C LEU A 63 -7.44 5.78 -0.48
N TRP A 64 -7.34 6.39 -1.68
CA TRP A 64 -6.42 7.50 -1.93
C TRP A 64 -6.61 8.65 -0.93
N SER A 65 -7.84 9.13 -0.79
CA SER A 65 -8.16 10.21 0.15
C SER A 65 -7.82 9.86 1.61
N ARG A 66 -7.90 8.57 2.01
CA ARG A 66 -7.49 8.12 3.34
C ARG A 66 -5.98 8.11 3.52
N ILE A 67 -5.23 7.67 2.52
CA ILE A 67 -3.76 7.66 2.55
C ILE A 67 -3.26 9.10 2.76
N GLU A 68 -3.78 10.05 1.99
CA GLU A 68 -3.48 11.49 2.13
C GLU A 68 -3.90 12.02 3.52
N ALA A 69 -5.15 11.78 3.94
CA ALA A 69 -5.68 12.35 5.19
C ALA A 69 -5.01 11.79 6.45
N THR A 70 -4.51 10.55 6.41
CA THR A 70 -3.84 9.90 7.55
C THR A 70 -2.33 10.12 7.57
N GLY A 71 -1.77 10.78 6.55
CA GLY A 71 -0.33 10.93 6.37
C GLY A 71 0.37 9.58 6.22
N LEU A 72 -0.31 8.57 5.67
CA LEU A 72 0.26 7.23 5.55
C LEU A 72 1.40 7.21 4.53
N GLU A 73 1.28 7.97 3.44
CA GLU A 73 2.37 8.19 2.48
C GLU A 73 3.60 8.79 3.18
N ASN A 74 3.44 9.90 3.91
CA ASN A 74 4.52 10.50 4.68
C ASN A 74 5.15 9.52 5.69
N ALA A 75 4.35 8.66 6.32
CA ALA A 75 4.87 7.67 7.27
C ALA A 75 5.71 6.58 6.59
N TRP A 76 5.40 6.24 5.34
CA TRP A 76 6.25 5.37 4.52
C TRP A 76 7.50 6.12 4.03
N GLU A 77 7.38 7.40 3.67
CA GLU A 77 8.53 8.23 3.29
C GLU A 77 9.52 8.43 4.45
N ASP A 78 9.01 8.69 5.66
CA ASP A 78 9.81 8.78 6.88
C ASP A 78 10.51 7.45 7.21
N PHE A 79 9.92 6.32 6.79
CA PHE A 79 10.53 4.99 6.86
C PHE A 79 11.55 4.75 5.74
N GLY A 80 11.61 5.62 4.73
CA GLY A 80 12.55 5.54 3.61
C GLY A 80 11.99 4.85 2.36
N SER A 81 10.66 4.70 2.25
CA SER A 81 9.97 4.14 1.08
C SER A 81 9.09 5.18 0.39
N HIS A 82 9.02 5.12 -0.93
CA HIS A 82 8.13 5.95 -1.74
C HIS A 82 6.94 5.15 -2.23
N LEU A 83 5.77 5.79 -2.29
CA LEU A 83 4.55 5.19 -2.82
C LEU A 83 4.53 5.29 -4.34
N ASP A 84 4.48 4.15 -5.01
CA ASP A 84 4.09 4.00 -6.39
C ASP A 84 2.67 3.41 -6.49
N TRP A 85 1.75 4.24 -6.98
CA TRP A 85 0.34 3.89 -7.14
C TRP A 85 0.01 3.68 -8.61
N GLN A 86 -0.28 2.44 -9.01
CA GLN A 86 -0.50 2.12 -10.43
C GLN A 86 -1.79 1.32 -10.69
N PRO A 87 -2.41 1.49 -11.87
CA PRO A 87 -3.37 0.51 -12.37
C PRO A 87 -2.68 -0.85 -12.50
N PHE A 88 -3.24 -1.89 -11.88
CA PHE A 88 -2.73 -3.24 -12.11
C PHE A 88 -3.28 -3.75 -13.45
N GLN A 89 -2.37 -3.97 -14.41
CA GLN A 89 -2.72 -4.60 -15.68
C GLN A 89 -2.20 -6.04 -15.66
N LEU A 90 -3.11 -7.01 -15.76
CA LEU A 90 -2.73 -8.35 -16.20
C LEU A 90 -2.30 -8.23 -17.67
N THR A 91 -1.00 -8.16 -17.93
CA THR A 91 -0.48 -8.45 -19.27
C THR A 91 -0.82 -9.91 -19.58
N ASN A 92 -1.78 -10.10 -20.49
CA ASN A 92 -2.15 -11.41 -21.05
C ASN A 92 -0.98 -12.07 -21.78
#